data_AF-Q5C228-F1
#
_entry.id   AF-Q5C228-F1
#
_cell.length_a   1.000
_cell.length_b   1.000
_cell.length_c   1.000
_cell.angle_alpha   90.00
_cell.angle_beta   90.00
_cell.angle_gamma   90.00
#
_symmetry.space_group_name_H-M   'P 1'
#
loop_
_entity.id
_entity.type
_entity.pdbx_description
1 polymer ?
#
loop_
_entity_poly.entity_id
_entity_poly.type
_entity_poly.pdbx_seq_one_letter_code
_entity_poly.pdbx_strand_id
1 'polypeptide(L)'
;MSNDVIAQKCNSGDILVNGARVDPDYVLNDNDLLSQQVHRHEFPVLNLPIEFIHDSHDMLVINKPPSIPIHPCGRYTLNSITHILAKDYGLRPLRFTHRLDRMTSGLLLIAKDYDTSVRLQSQIASKEVTKVTRLSKILYTIQLTGVN
;
A
#
# COMPACT_ATOMS: atom_id res chain seq x y z
N MET A 1 -11.19 -19.71 7.95
CA MET A 1 -10.39 -20.28 9.06
C MET A 1 -11.15 -21.52 9.51
N SER A 2 -10.50 -22.69 9.65
CA SER A 2 -11.21 -23.91 10.04
C SER A 2 -11.56 -23.88 11.55
N ASN A 3 -12.57 -24.66 11.95
CA ASN A 3 -12.97 -24.78 13.35
C ASN A 3 -11.82 -25.27 14.23
N ASP A 4 -10.99 -26.20 13.73
CA ASP A 4 -9.80 -26.67 14.45
C ASP A 4 -8.80 -25.55 14.76
N VAL A 5 -8.64 -24.59 13.84
CA VAL A 5 -7.76 -23.43 14.03
C VAL A 5 -8.34 -22.44 15.04
N ILE A 6 -9.66 -22.30 15.09
CA ILE A 6 -10.33 -21.47 16.11
C ILE A 6 -10.13 -22.11 17.49
N ALA A 7 -10.38 -23.41 17.61
CA ALA A 7 -10.23 -24.13 18.86
C ALA A 7 -8.78 -24.07 19.38
N GLN A 8 -7.80 -24.28 18.49
CA GLN A 8 -6.39 -24.14 18.83
C GLN A 8 -6.05 -22.74 19.36
N LYS A 9 -6.62 -21.69 18.77
CA LYS A 9 -6.36 -20.30 19.16
C LYS A 9 -7.04 -19.89 20.46
N CYS A 10 -8.23 -20.41 20.74
CA CYS A 10 -8.86 -20.26 22.05
C CYS A 10 -7.99 -20.93 23.13
N ASN A 11 -7.52 -22.15 22.87
CA ASN A 11 -6.67 -22.91 23.79
C ASN A 11 -5.28 -22.28 23.99
N SER A 12 -4.65 -21.75 22.94
CA SER A 12 -3.36 -21.06 23.03
C SER A 12 -3.47 -19.69 23.72
N GLY A 13 -4.68 -19.15 23.85
CA GLY A 13 -4.96 -17.80 24.36
C GLY A 13 -4.71 -16.68 23.35
N ASP A 14 -4.62 -17.03 22.06
CA ASP A 14 -4.55 -16.05 20.99
C ASP A 14 -5.92 -15.41 20.72
N ILE A 15 -7.02 -16.07 21.08
CA ILE A 15 -8.38 -15.51 21.09
C ILE A 15 -8.80 -15.30 22.54
N LEU A 16 -9.30 -14.11 22.83
CA LEU A 16 -9.79 -13.70 24.14
C LEU A 16 -11.17 -13.06 23.99
N VAL A 17 -12.04 -13.31 24.96
CA VAL A 17 -13.31 -12.58 25.13
C VAL A 17 -13.21 -11.79 26.42
N ASN A 18 -13.46 -10.48 26.35
CA ASN A 18 -13.34 -9.56 27.48
C ASN A 18 -11.96 -9.64 28.19
N GLY A 19 -10.91 -9.93 27.42
CA GLY A 19 -9.53 -10.06 27.92
C GLY A 19 -9.20 -11.40 28.57
N ALA A 20 -10.13 -12.35 28.64
CA ALA A 20 -9.91 -13.68 29.20
C ALA A 20 -9.92 -14.77 28.13
N ARG A 21 -9.18 -15.86 28.38
CA ARG A 21 -9.24 -17.07 27.55
C ARG A 21 -10.62 -17.71 27.69
N VAL A 22 -11.16 -18.21 26.58
CA VAL A 22 -12.46 -18.88 26.54
C VAL A 22 -12.34 -20.26 25.90
N ASP A 23 -13.29 -21.12 26.20
CA ASP A 23 -13.44 -22.41 25.52
C ASP A 23 -13.88 -22.20 24.06
N PRO A 24 -13.47 -23.07 23.11
CA PRO A 24 -13.93 -23.01 21.72
C PRO A 24 -15.45 -23.02 21.55
N ASP A 25 -16.18 -23.66 22.48
CA ASP A 25 -17.65 -23.75 22.47
C ASP A 25 -18.33 -22.56 23.19
N TYR A 26 -17.56 -21.55 23.62
CA TYR A 26 -18.10 -20.36 24.27
C TYR A 26 -19.06 -19.61 23.34
N VAL A 27 -20.29 -19.42 23.81
CA VAL A 27 -21.33 -18.64 23.11
C VAL A 27 -21.15 -17.16 23.45
N LEU A 28 -20.87 -16.35 22.43
CA LEU A 28 -20.75 -14.89 22.56
C LEU A 28 -22.07 -14.26 23.02
N ASN A 29 -21.98 -13.34 23.97
CA ASN A 29 -23.10 -12.52 24.42
C ASN A 29 -23.05 -11.12 23.81
N ASP A 30 -24.17 -10.40 23.90
CA ASP A 30 -24.21 -9.00 23.50
C ASP A 30 -23.18 -8.17 24.28
N ASN A 31 -22.41 -7.38 23.54
CA ASN A 31 -21.31 -6.54 24.05
C ASN A 31 -20.03 -7.28 24.47
N ASP A 32 -19.90 -8.58 24.18
CA ASP A 32 -18.62 -9.27 24.34
C ASP A 32 -17.55 -8.69 23.41
N LEU A 33 -16.40 -8.33 23.97
CA LEU A 33 -15.23 -7.89 23.21
C LEU A 33 -14.39 -9.10 22.81
N LEU A 34 -14.58 -9.56 21.58
CA LEU A 34 -13.70 -10.55 20.97
C LEU A 34 -12.40 -9.87 20.51
N SER A 35 -11.26 -10.33 21.02
CA SER A 35 -9.95 -9.88 20.62
C SER A 35 -9.08 -11.07 20.21
N GLN A 36 -8.24 -10.86 19.19
CA GLN A 36 -7.31 -11.86 18.73
C GLN A 36 -5.90 -11.27 18.63
N GLN A 37 -4.95 -11.86 19.33
CA GLN A 37 -3.54 -11.55 19.16
C GLN A 37 -3.01 -12.28 17.92
N VAL A 38 -2.34 -11.54 17.03
CA VAL A 38 -1.76 -12.11 15.81
C VAL A 38 -0.35 -11.56 15.64
N HIS A 39 0.63 -12.45 15.67
CA HIS A 39 1.97 -12.13 15.21
C HIS A 39 1.98 -12.08 13.68
N ARG A 40 2.01 -10.87 13.12
CA ARG A 40 2.16 -10.67 11.67
C ARG A 40 3.63 -10.38 11.35
N HIS A 41 4.26 -11.29 10.63
CA HIS A 41 5.56 -11.05 10.03
C HIS A 41 5.38 -10.43 8.66
N GLU A 42 6.10 -9.33 8.42
CA GLU A 42 6.20 -8.76 7.08
C GLU A 42 7.10 -9.63 6.21
N PHE A 43 6.76 -9.74 4.93
CA PHE A 43 7.70 -10.33 3.99
C PHE A 43 8.82 -9.35 3.67
N PRO A 44 10.06 -9.83 3.50
CA PRO A 44 11.17 -8.98 3.12
C PRO A 44 10.95 -8.42 1.71
N VAL A 45 11.38 -7.18 1.52
CA VAL A 45 11.50 -6.54 0.20
C VAL A 45 12.95 -6.25 -0.09
N LEU A 46 13.30 -6.10 -1.37
CA LEU A 46 14.64 -5.67 -1.74
C LEU A 46 14.91 -4.26 -1.18
N ASN A 47 16.08 -4.09 -0.56
CA ASN A 47 16.54 -2.79 -0.09
C ASN A 47 17.11 -1.95 -1.24
N LEU A 48 16.24 -1.58 -2.18
CA LEU A 48 16.57 -0.71 -3.30
C LEU A 48 16.07 0.72 -2.99
N PRO A 49 16.87 1.76 -3.28
CA PRO A 49 16.46 3.13 -3.00
C PRO A 49 15.25 3.52 -3.85
N ILE A 50 14.35 4.30 -3.26
CA ILE A 50 13.29 5.00 -4.00
C ILE A 50 13.92 6.27 -4.57
N GLU A 51 14.00 6.34 -5.89
CA GLU A 51 14.56 7.50 -6.58
C GLU A 51 13.47 8.54 -6.83
N PHE A 52 13.71 9.78 -6.39
CA PHE A 52 12.83 10.92 -6.59
C PHE A 52 13.20 11.60 -7.90
N ILE A 53 12.30 11.56 -8.87
CA ILE A 53 12.53 12.08 -10.23
C ILE A 53 12.08 13.53 -10.34
N HIS A 54 10.96 13.85 -9.68
CA HIS A 54 10.42 15.20 -9.66
C HIS A 54 9.63 15.43 -8.37
N ASP A 55 9.79 16.60 -7.75
CA ASP A 55 9.08 16.97 -6.53
C ASP A 55 8.66 18.45 -6.62
N SER A 56 7.40 18.70 -6.94
CA SER A 56 6.79 20.03 -7.03
C SER A 56 5.86 20.29 -5.84
N HIS A 57 5.21 21.45 -5.82
CA HIS A 57 4.22 21.77 -4.79
C HIS A 57 3.00 20.82 -4.83
N ASP A 58 2.57 20.41 -6.01
CA ASP A 58 1.32 19.67 -6.26
C ASP A 58 1.53 18.17 -6.60
N MET A 59 2.73 17.79 -7.06
CA MET A 59 3.01 16.45 -7.55
C MET A 59 4.40 15.95 -7.12
N LEU A 60 4.47 14.64 -6.92
CA LEU A 60 5.69 13.87 -6.72
C LEU A 60 5.76 12.78 -7.80
N VAL A 61 6.92 12.64 -8.43
CA VAL A 61 7.23 11.54 -9.35
C VAL A 61 8.41 10.77 -8.79
N ILE A 62 8.21 9.49 -8.55
CA ILE A 62 9.28 8.58 -8.11
C ILE A 62 9.51 7.50 -9.16
N ASN A 63 10.71 6.95 -9.20
CA ASN A 63 10.98 5.68 -9.87
C ASN A 63 10.88 4.56 -8.82
N LYS A 64 9.75 3.85 -8.83
CA LYS A 64 9.44 2.77 -7.90
C LYS A 64 10.34 1.56 -8.19
N PRO A 65 11.12 1.06 -7.22
CA PRO A 65 11.85 -0.19 -7.40
C PRO A 65 10.88 -1.39 -7.50
N PRO A 66 11.30 -2.51 -8.13
CA PRO A 66 10.54 -3.76 -8.03
C PRO A 66 10.59 -4.29 -6.58
N SER A 67 9.81 -5.32 -6.26
CA SER A 67 9.68 -5.96 -4.93
C SER A 67 8.74 -5.24 -3.94
N ILE A 68 8.55 -3.93 -4.04
CA ILE A 68 7.73 -3.15 -3.09
C ILE A 68 6.33 -2.85 -3.67
N PRO A 69 5.24 -3.21 -2.98
CA PRO A 69 3.88 -2.80 -3.35
C PRO A 69 3.62 -1.32 -3.06
N ILE A 70 2.71 -0.70 -3.81
CA ILE A 70 2.37 0.71 -3.62
C ILE A 70 1.63 0.94 -2.30
N HIS A 71 0.50 0.24 -2.14
CA HIS A 71 -0.37 0.34 -0.97
C HIS A 71 -0.17 -0.85 -0.03
N PRO A 72 -0.50 -0.70 1.27
CA PRO A 72 -0.47 -1.80 2.23
C PRO A 72 -1.36 -2.95 1.74
N CYS A 73 -0.81 -4.15 1.65
CA CYS A 73 -1.55 -5.32 1.17
C CYS A 73 -1.01 -6.62 1.79
N GLY A 74 -1.91 -7.48 2.28
CA GLY A 74 -1.55 -8.77 2.84
C GLY A 74 -0.53 -8.66 3.98
N ARG A 75 0.68 -9.20 3.75
CA ARG A 75 1.83 -9.16 4.69
C ARG A 75 2.84 -8.05 4.36
N TYR A 76 2.43 -7.02 3.61
CA TYR A 76 3.25 -5.85 3.28
C TYR A 76 2.50 -4.60 3.74
N THR A 77 2.59 -4.27 5.02
CA THR A 77 1.95 -3.07 5.59
C THR A 77 2.96 -1.93 5.67
N LEU A 78 4.06 -2.17 6.38
CA LEU A 78 5.18 -1.26 6.55
C LEU A 78 6.07 -1.22 5.29
N ASN A 79 6.27 -2.38 4.66
CA ASN A 79 7.01 -2.52 3.40
C ASN A 79 6.12 -2.17 2.20
N SER A 80 5.58 -0.95 2.19
CA SER A 80 4.82 -0.39 1.06
C SER A 80 5.29 1.03 0.75
N ILE A 81 5.22 1.47 -0.50
CA ILE A 81 5.66 2.81 -0.91
C ILE A 81 4.93 3.88 -0.10
N THR A 82 3.61 3.75 0.07
CA THR A 82 2.83 4.67 0.92
C THR A 82 3.40 4.82 2.32
N HIS A 83 3.74 3.72 2.99
CA HIS A 83 4.24 3.74 4.36
C HIS A 83 5.67 4.25 4.44
N ILE A 84 6.55 3.82 3.52
CA ILE A 84 7.94 4.27 3.45
C ILE A 84 8.00 5.79 3.23
N LEU A 85 7.24 6.32 2.25
CA LEU A 85 7.19 7.77 2.01
C LEU A 85 6.64 8.55 3.20
N ALA A 86 5.61 8.03 3.88
CA ALA A 86 5.03 8.69 5.04
C ALA A 86 5.95 8.66 6.27
N LYS A 87 6.65 7.54 6.51
CA LYS A 87 7.48 7.31 7.69
C LYS A 87 8.85 7.95 7.56
N ASP A 88 9.53 7.72 6.44
CA ASP A 88 10.94 8.08 6.29
C ASP A 88 11.10 9.50 5.72
N TYR A 89 10.11 9.99 4.96
CA TYR A 89 10.15 11.30 4.32
C TYR A 89 9.07 12.28 4.83
N GLY A 90 8.16 11.83 5.70
CA GLY A 90 7.07 12.67 6.21
C GLY A 90 6.04 13.08 5.16
N LEU A 91 6.02 12.43 3.98
CA LEU A 91 5.18 12.81 2.86
C LEU A 91 3.77 12.23 3.02
N ARG A 92 2.84 13.06 3.50
CA ARG A 92 1.41 12.73 3.63
C ARG A 92 0.54 13.99 3.70
N PRO A 93 -0.71 13.97 3.18
CA PRO A 93 -1.33 12.88 2.43
C PRO A 93 -0.77 12.78 1.01
N LEU A 94 -0.67 11.55 0.50
CA LEU A 94 -0.28 11.28 -0.89
C LEU A 94 -1.40 10.52 -1.60
N ARG A 95 -1.68 10.90 -2.84
CA ARG A 95 -2.72 10.30 -3.68
C ARG A 95 -2.08 9.68 -4.92
N PHE A 96 -2.09 8.35 -4.97
CA PHE A 96 -1.49 7.60 -6.07
C PHE A 96 -2.43 7.59 -7.26
N THR A 97 -1.97 8.09 -8.40
CA THR A 97 -2.80 8.29 -9.59
C THR A 97 -3.06 7.01 -10.37
N HIS A 98 -2.19 6.01 -10.20
CA HIS A 98 -2.29 4.70 -10.84
C HIS A 98 -1.52 3.65 -10.03
N ARG A 99 -1.71 2.39 -10.39
CA ARG A 99 -1.04 1.26 -9.74
C ARG A 99 0.06 0.67 -10.62
N LEU A 100 1.15 0.29 -9.98
CA LEU A 100 2.19 -0.61 -10.47
C LEU A 100 2.17 -1.85 -9.59
N ASP A 101 2.26 -3.02 -10.20
CA ASP A 101 2.35 -4.27 -9.46
C ASP A 101 3.64 -4.33 -8.64
N ARG A 102 3.64 -5.17 -7.60
CA ARG A 102 4.78 -5.34 -6.69
C ARG A 102 6.09 -5.62 -7.45
N MET A 103 6.03 -6.50 -8.45
CA MET A 103 7.22 -6.91 -9.21
C MET A 103 7.59 -5.95 -10.34
N THR A 104 6.78 -4.92 -10.58
CA THR A 104 6.98 -3.98 -11.67
C THR A 104 7.77 -2.78 -11.18
N SER A 105 8.83 -2.42 -11.89
CA SER A 105 9.58 -1.19 -11.66
C SER A 105 9.13 -0.10 -12.63
N GLY A 106 9.22 1.18 -12.23
CA GLY A 106 8.87 2.27 -13.13
C GLY A 106 8.45 3.57 -12.47
N LEU A 107 8.14 4.57 -13.29
CA LEU A 107 7.69 5.86 -12.77
C LEU A 107 6.30 5.76 -12.15
N LEU A 108 6.12 6.41 -11.01
CA LEU A 108 4.87 6.47 -10.28
C LEU A 108 4.56 7.94 -10.01
N LEU A 109 3.41 8.39 -10.54
CA LEU A 109 2.92 9.74 -10.38
C LEU A 109 2.02 9.80 -9.14
N ILE A 110 2.32 10.71 -8.24
CA ILE A 110 1.69 10.85 -6.93
C ILE A 110 1.27 12.31 -6.77
N ALA A 111 -0.02 12.56 -6.59
CA ALA A 111 -0.52 13.89 -6.29
C ALA A 111 -0.42 14.18 -4.78
N LYS A 112 -0.13 15.44 -4.42
CA LYS A 112 -0.10 15.92 -3.04
C LYS A 112 -1.46 16.45 -2.58
N ASP A 113 -2.32 16.85 -3.51
CA ASP A 113 -3.68 17.33 -3.26
C ASP A 113 -4.73 16.56 -4.09
N TYR A 114 -6.01 16.79 -3.77
CA TYR A 114 -7.13 16.10 -4.41
C TYR A 114 -7.34 16.52 -5.87
N ASP A 115 -7.28 17.82 -6.15
CA ASP A 115 -7.58 18.36 -7.47
C ASP A 115 -6.54 17.90 -8.50
N THR A 116 -5.27 17.92 -8.11
CA THR A 116 -4.16 17.36 -8.89
C THR A 116 -4.32 15.87 -9.10
N SER A 117 -4.80 15.12 -8.09
CA SER A 117 -5.08 13.68 -8.25
C SER A 117 -6.16 13.43 -9.31
N VAL A 118 -7.24 14.20 -9.30
CA VAL A 118 -8.33 14.08 -10.30
C VAL A 118 -7.81 14.44 -11.69
N ARG A 119 -7.09 15.56 -11.82
CA ARG A 119 -6.49 16.02 -13.09
C ARG A 119 -5.57 14.95 -13.69
N LEU A 120 -4.61 14.44 -12.91
CA LEU A 120 -3.66 13.43 -13.38
C LEU A 120 -4.34 12.11 -13.75
N GLN A 121 -5.33 11.66 -12.98
CA GLN A 121 -6.11 10.46 -13.32
C GLN A 121 -6.87 10.63 -14.63
N SER A 122 -7.48 11.79 -14.86
CA SER A 122 -8.17 12.11 -16.11
C SER A 122 -7.20 12.10 -17.30
N GLN A 123 -6.00 12.70 -17.16
CA GLN A 123 -4.98 12.70 -18.22
C GLN A 123 -4.44 11.30 -18.55
N ILE A 124 -4.31 10.44 -17.54
CA ILE A 124 -3.94 9.03 -17.74
C ILE A 124 -5.05 8.29 -18.47
N ALA A 125 -6.32 8.53 -18.10
CA ALA A 125 -7.48 7.91 -18.72
C ALA A 125 -7.70 8.37 -20.17
N SER A 126 -7.46 9.65 -20.47
CA SER A 126 -7.58 10.22 -21.83
C SER A 126 -6.40 9.88 -22.75
N LYS A 127 -5.40 9.12 -22.27
CA LYS A 127 -4.14 8.78 -22.98
C LYS A 127 -3.30 10.00 -23.37
N GLU A 128 -3.49 11.15 -22.74
CA GLU A 128 -2.59 12.30 -22.85
C GLU A 128 -1.22 11.99 -22.23
N VAL A 129 -1.18 11.06 -21.26
CA VAL A 129 0.08 10.53 -20.71
C VAL A 129 0.52 9.29 -21.48
N THR A 130 1.68 9.37 -22.14
CA THR A 130 2.26 8.22 -22.84
C THR A 130 3.05 7.32 -21.89
N LYS A 131 2.51 6.12 -21.64
CA LYS A 131 3.17 5.06 -20.88
C LYS A 131 3.97 4.15 -21.83
N VAL A 132 5.29 4.11 -21.68
CA VAL A 132 6.19 3.27 -22.48
C VAL A 132 6.72 2.13 -21.61
N THR A 133 6.33 0.89 -21.91
CA THR A 133 6.85 -0.29 -21.18
C THR A 133 7.97 -0.93 -21.98
N ARG A 134 9.16 -1.09 -21.40
CA ARG A 134 10.30 -1.73 -22.07
C ARG A 134 10.85 -2.87 -21.23
N LEU A 135 10.65 -4.10 -21.72
CA LEU A 135 11.23 -5.40 -21.31
C LEU A 135 11.10 -5.84 -19.82
N SER A 136 10.87 -4.92 -18.88
CA SER A 136 10.67 -5.14 -17.42
C SER A 136 10.54 -3.83 -16.62
N LYS A 137 10.73 -2.66 -17.27
CA LYS A 137 10.62 -1.32 -16.67
C LYS A 137 9.51 -0.53 -17.36
N ILE A 138 8.61 0.07 -16.58
CA ILE A 138 7.63 1.02 -17.09
C ILE A 138 8.25 2.41 -17.02
N LEU A 139 8.64 2.95 -18.17
CA LEU A 139 9.08 4.32 -18.32
C LEU A 139 7.86 5.16 -18.70
N TYR A 140 7.66 6.29 -18.03
CA TYR A 140 6.67 7.27 -18.47
C TYR A 140 7.42 8.38 -19.17
N THR A 141 7.03 8.68 -20.41
CA THR A 141 7.40 9.93 -21.06
C THR A 141 6.21 10.84 -20.87
N ILE A 142 6.27 11.71 -19.87
CA ILE A 142 5.23 12.72 -19.67
C ILE A 142 5.57 13.86 -20.63
N GLN A 143 4.92 13.89 -21.80
CA GLN A 143 4.81 15.14 -22.53
C GLN A 143 3.74 15.95 -21.81
N LEU A 144 4.15 16.82 -20.90
CA LEU A 144 3.27 17.86 -20.38
C LEU A 144 2.97 18.78 -21.56
N THR A 145 1.94 18.48 -22.34
CA THR A 145 1.37 19.44 -23.27
C THR A 145 0.93 20.62 -22.41
N GLY A 146 1.63 21.75 -22.57
CA GLY A 146 1.45 22.93 -21.76
C GLY A 146 -0.01 23.29 -21.61
N VAL A 147 -0.42 23.51 -20.37
CA VAL A 147 -1.59 24.32 -20.07
C VAL A 147 -1.02 25.55 -19.38
N ASN A 148 -1.17 26.69 -20.07
CA ASN A 148 -0.86 28.03 -19.57
C ASN A 148 -1.47 28.28 -18.18
#